data_AF-A0A3N9UNI6-F1
#
_entry.id   AF-A0A3N9UNI6-F1
#
_cell.length_a   1.000
_cell.length_b   1.000
_cell.length_c   1.000
_cell.angle_alpha   90.00
_cell.angle_beta   90.00
_cell.angle_gamma   90.00
#
_symmetry.space_group_name_H-M   'P 1'
#
loop_
_entity.id
_entity.type
_entity.pdbx_description
1 polymer ?
#
loop_
_entity_poly.entity_id
_entity_poly.type
_entity_poly.pdbx_seq_one_letter_code
_entity_poly.pdbx_strand_id
1 'polypeptide(L)'
;ATVMFNKVTIKNGKQAVQMFGPAQRGVAMAVADCVEDGTIPADEADDLFICVGVFIHWLAEDDAKIQDYNYEATKTSIKRAVAGEPKAADVVARKGAEGHPFAAHK
;
A
#
# COMPACT_ATOMS: atom_id res chain seq x y z
N ALA A 1 -3.74 -13.94 5.99
CA ALA A 1 -2.36 -13.58 6.46
C ALA A 1 -1.74 -12.48 5.57
N THR A 2 -0.85 -11.64 6.12
CA THR A 2 -0.23 -10.52 5.37
C THR A 2 1.30 -10.52 5.49
N VAL A 3 2.01 -10.49 4.36
CA VAL A 3 3.46 -10.28 4.33
C VAL A 3 3.78 -8.84 3.91
N MET A 4 4.77 -8.24 4.57
CA MET A 4 5.33 -6.93 4.21
C MET A 4 6.77 -7.06 3.75
N PHE A 5 7.14 -6.28 2.74
CA PHE A 5 8.52 -6.20 2.26
C PHE A 5 8.86 -4.78 1.80
N ASN A 6 10.09 -4.34 2.07
CA ASN A 6 10.56 -3.00 1.77
C ASN A 6 11.06 -2.86 0.33
N LYS A 7 10.71 -1.76 -0.34
CA LYS A 7 11.24 -1.41 -1.67
C LYS A 7 12.56 -0.63 -1.63
N VAL A 8 12.80 0.11 -0.55
CA VAL A 8 14.05 0.86 -0.33
C VAL A 8 14.94 0.06 0.61
N THR A 9 16.23 -0.06 0.29
CA THR A 9 17.21 -0.75 1.16
C THR A 9 17.25 -0.10 2.54
N ILE A 10 16.99 -0.91 3.58
CA ILE A 10 17.14 -0.50 4.98
C ILE A 10 18.64 -0.56 5.33
N LYS A 11 19.21 0.59 5.68
CA LYS A 11 20.65 0.74 5.99
C LYS A 11 20.94 0.98 7.47
N ASN A 12 19.93 1.36 8.27
CA ASN A 12 20.11 1.68 9.69
C ASN A 12 18.84 1.41 10.51
N GLY A 13 18.99 1.50 11.84
CA GLY A 13 17.90 1.25 12.78
C GLY A 13 16.71 2.19 12.63
N LYS A 14 16.91 3.48 12.31
CA LYS A 14 15.81 4.43 12.07
C LYS A 14 14.90 3.94 10.94
N GLN A 15 15.48 3.52 9.82
CA GLN A 15 14.73 3.00 8.67
C GLN A 15 14.02 1.67 8.98
N ALA A 16 14.64 0.80 9.78
CA ALA A 16 14.00 -0.43 10.23
C ALA A 16 12.78 -0.14 11.12
N VAL A 17 12.92 0.79 12.08
CA VAL A 17 11.82 1.23 12.95
C VAL A 17 10.70 1.87 12.14
N GLN A 18 11.01 2.69 11.14
CA GLN A 18 9.98 3.30 10.27
C GLN A 18 9.19 2.24 9.49
N MET A 19 9.86 1.20 8.97
CA MET A 19 9.20 0.11 8.23
C MET A 19 8.33 -0.76 9.15
N PHE A 20 8.89 -1.22 10.28
CA PHE A 20 8.26 -2.21 11.15
C PHE A 20 7.56 -1.61 12.38
N GLY A 21 7.47 -0.28 12.44
CA GLY A 21 6.71 0.49 13.42
C GLY A 21 5.51 1.19 12.78
N PRO A 22 5.61 2.48 12.41
CA PRO A 22 4.48 3.25 11.89
C PRO A 22 3.93 2.66 10.57
N ALA A 23 4.77 2.26 9.62
CA ALA A 23 4.26 1.69 8.37
C ALA A 23 3.58 0.33 8.58
N GLN A 24 4.16 -0.55 9.41
CA GLN A 24 3.54 -1.83 9.76
C GLN A 24 2.20 -1.65 10.48
N ARG A 25 2.10 -0.68 11.40
CA ARG A 25 0.83 -0.35 12.04
C ARG A 25 -0.21 0.12 11.01
N GLY A 26 0.17 1.03 10.11
CA GLY A 26 -0.72 1.54 9.06
C GLY A 26 -1.22 0.42 8.14
N VAL A 27 -0.32 -0.45 7.67
CA VAL A 27 -0.67 -1.61 6.82
C VAL A 27 -1.61 -2.58 7.53
N ALA A 28 -1.28 -2.97 8.77
CA ALA A 28 -2.09 -3.93 9.52
C ALA A 28 -3.50 -3.40 9.83
N MET A 29 -3.61 -2.12 10.20
CA MET A 29 -4.91 -1.48 10.42
C MET A 29 -5.71 -1.37 9.13
N ALA A 30 -5.09 -1.02 8.01
CA ALA A 30 -5.79 -0.96 6.73
C ALA A 30 -6.38 -2.31 6.32
N VAL A 31 -5.64 -3.41 6.56
CA VAL A 31 -6.15 -4.77 6.32
C VAL A 31 -7.32 -5.11 7.24
N ALA A 32 -7.17 -4.85 8.55
CA ALA A 32 -8.22 -5.13 9.53
C ALA A 32 -9.50 -4.34 9.23
N ASP A 33 -9.38 -3.04 8.94
CA ASP A 33 -10.51 -2.18 8.60
C ASP A 33 -11.17 -2.58 7.26
N CYS A 34 -10.42 -3.16 6.32
CA CYS A 34 -11.00 -3.73 5.10
C CYS A 34 -11.80 -5.01 5.38
N VAL A 35 -11.45 -5.78 6.41
CA VAL A 35 -12.30 -6.90 6.86
C VAL A 35 -13.54 -6.37 7.57
N GLU A 36 -13.37 -5.39 8.47
CA GLU A 36 -14.47 -4.76 9.21
C GLU A 36 -15.49 -4.09 8.29
N ASP A 37 -15.04 -3.35 7.27
CA ASP A 37 -15.91 -2.66 6.32
C ASP A 37 -16.46 -3.56 5.20
N GLY A 38 -16.11 -4.85 5.21
CA GLY A 38 -16.58 -5.85 4.25
C GLY A 38 -15.92 -5.79 2.87
N THR A 39 -14.90 -4.94 2.67
CA THR A 39 -14.06 -4.99 1.45
C THR A 39 -13.42 -6.37 1.29
N ILE A 40 -12.90 -6.94 2.36
CA ILE A 40 -12.48 -8.33 2.45
C ILE A 40 -13.60 -9.07 3.19
N PRO A 41 -14.28 -10.03 2.55
CA PRO A 41 -15.30 -10.83 3.24
C PRO A 41 -14.71 -11.55 4.45
N ALA A 42 -15.35 -11.41 5.61
CA ALA A 42 -14.84 -11.96 6.88
C ALA A 42 -14.75 -13.49 6.86
N ASP A 43 -15.60 -14.15 6.08
CA ASP A 43 -15.63 -15.60 5.85
C ASP A 43 -14.51 -16.09 4.91
N GLU A 44 -13.87 -15.20 4.15
CA GLU A 44 -12.71 -15.53 3.31
C GLU A 44 -11.38 -15.12 3.95
N ALA A 45 -11.40 -14.27 4.98
CA ALA A 45 -10.21 -13.60 5.51
C ALA A 45 -9.11 -14.57 6.02
N ASP A 46 -9.50 -15.74 6.53
CA ASP A 46 -8.59 -16.77 7.05
C ASP A 46 -7.90 -17.59 5.94
N ASP A 47 -8.45 -17.60 4.72
CA ASP A 47 -7.93 -18.34 3.57
C ASP A 47 -7.24 -17.44 2.52
N LEU A 48 -7.16 -16.14 2.80
CA LEU A 48 -6.53 -15.16 1.92
C LEU A 48 -5.09 -14.84 2.32
N PHE A 49 -4.29 -14.51 1.30
CA PHE A 49 -2.93 -14.02 1.45
C PHE A 49 -2.76 -12.64 0.82
N ILE A 50 -2.21 -11.69 1.58
CA ILE A 50 -1.94 -10.33 1.13
C ILE A 50 -0.42 -10.08 1.12
N CYS A 51 0.07 -9.51 0.02
CA CYS A 51 1.48 -9.20 -0.20
C CYS A 51 1.66 -7.68 -0.38
N VAL A 52 2.27 -7.00 0.60
CA VAL A 52 2.35 -5.53 0.64
C VAL A 52 3.79 -5.05 0.46
N GLY A 53 4.07 -4.45 -0.69
CA GLY A 53 5.36 -3.82 -0.99
C GLY A 53 5.37 -2.34 -0.58
N VAL A 54 6.07 -2.02 0.49
CA VAL A 54 6.07 -0.68 1.11
C VAL A 54 7.26 0.15 0.65
N PHE A 55 6.99 1.40 0.26
CA PHE A 55 8.00 2.39 -0.09
C PHE A 55 8.08 3.47 0.99
N ILE A 56 9.25 3.63 1.60
CA ILE A 56 9.56 4.74 2.51
C ILE A 56 10.85 5.38 1.98
N HIS A 57 10.77 6.64 1.57
CA HIS A 57 11.93 7.38 1.12
C HIS A 57 12.96 7.50 2.26
N TRP A 58 14.26 7.43 1.97
CA TRP A 58 15.31 7.46 3.01
C TRP A 58 15.40 8.78 3.78
N LEU A 59 14.77 9.85 3.29
CA LEU A 59 14.63 11.15 3.95
C LEU A 59 13.28 11.31 4.67
N ALA A 60 12.48 10.25 4.82
CA ALA A 60 11.25 10.33 5.60
C ALA A 60 11.58 10.50 7.10
N GLU A 61 10.89 11.41 7.78
CA GLU A 61 11.16 11.73 9.19
C GLU A 61 9.91 11.80 10.07
N ASP A 62 8.74 12.03 9.47
CA ASP A 62 7.47 12.19 10.18
C ASP A 62 6.75 10.85 10.28
N ASP A 63 6.87 10.19 11.44
CA ASP A 63 6.30 8.87 11.68
C ASP A 63 4.77 8.86 11.62
N ALA A 64 4.10 9.96 11.97
CA ALA A 64 2.65 10.07 11.87
C ALA A 64 2.22 10.02 10.39
N LYS A 65 2.89 10.79 9.52
CA LYS A 65 2.63 10.72 8.07
C LYS A 65 2.99 9.37 7.47
N ILE A 66 4.08 8.74 7.93
CA ILE A 66 4.42 7.39 7.48
C ILE A 66 3.27 6.43 7.80
N GLN A 67 2.71 6.48 9.01
CA GLN A 67 1.58 5.63 9.39
C GLN A 67 0.33 5.95 8.56
N ASP A 68 -0.09 7.21 8.52
CA ASP A 68 -1.34 7.64 7.88
C ASP A 68 -1.32 7.38 6.37
N TYR A 69 -0.22 7.71 5.69
CA TYR A 69 -0.12 7.50 4.25
C TYR A 69 -0.01 6.03 3.87
N ASN A 70 0.66 5.21 4.68
CA ASN A 70 0.69 3.76 4.42
C ASN A 70 -0.64 3.09 4.73
N TYR A 71 -1.38 3.57 5.73
CA TYR A 71 -2.77 3.14 5.98
C TYR A 71 -3.65 3.45 4.77
N GLU A 72 -3.74 4.72 4.35
CA GLU A 72 -4.61 5.15 3.25
C GLU A 72 -4.24 4.49 1.91
N ALA A 73 -2.94 4.41 1.61
CA ALA A 73 -2.46 3.78 0.38
C ALA A 73 -2.75 2.27 0.37
N THR A 74 -2.59 1.58 1.50
CA THR A 74 -2.89 0.15 1.61
C THR A 74 -4.39 -0.10 1.48
N LYS A 75 -5.23 0.65 2.20
CA LYS A 75 -6.68 0.53 2.15
C LYS A 75 -7.22 0.78 0.74
N THR A 76 -6.72 1.82 0.08
CA THR A 76 -7.06 2.13 -1.32
C THR A 76 -6.62 1.01 -2.27
N SER A 77 -5.43 0.45 -2.06
CA SER A 77 -4.90 -0.63 -2.89
C SER A 77 -5.72 -1.92 -2.75
N ILE A 78 -6.12 -2.28 -1.53
CA ILE A 78 -6.99 -3.43 -1.27
C ILE A 78 -8.35 -3.23 -1.93
N LYS A 79 -9.00 -2.06 -1.72
CA LYS A 79 -10.31 -1.75 -2.32
C LYS A 79 -10.27 -1.86 -3.84
N ARG A 80 -9.24 -1.31 -4.47
CA ARG A 80 -9.04 -1.41 -5.93
C ARG A 80 -8.79 -2.84 -6.37
N ALA A 81 -7.95 -3.60 -5.65
CA ALA A 81 -7.67 -4.98 -6.00
C ALA A 81 -8.92 -5.86 -5.94
N VAL A 82 -9.72 -5.75 -4.88
CA VAL A 82 -10.99 -6.48 -4.72
C VAL A 82 -12.01 -6.07 -5.79
N ALA A 83 -12.15 -4.78 -6.08
CA ALA A 83 -13.04 -4.30 -7.15
C ALA A 83 -12.52 -4.67 -8.57
N GLY A 84 -11.26 -5.12 -8.67
CA GLY A 84 -10.57 -5.36 -9.93
C GLY A 84 -10.41 -4.08 -10.74
N GLU A 85 -10.04 -2.99 -10.09
CA GLU A 85 -9.92 -1.65 -10.66
C GLU A 85 -8.48 -1.10 -10.62
N PRO A 86 -8.11 -0.22 -11.57
CA PRO A 86 -8.88 0.15 -12.77
C PRO A 86 -9.00 -1.03 -13.76
N LYS A 87 -10.05 -1.04 -14.59
CA LYS A 87 -10.19 -2.09 -15.62
C LYS A 87 -9.15 -1.86 -16.72
N ALA A 88 -8.73 -2.95 -17.36
CA ALA A 88 -7.74 -2.88 -18.44
C ALA A 88 -8.14 -1.91 -19.57
N ALA A 89 -9.43 -1.89 -19.93
CA ALA A 89 -9.97 -0.96 -20.92
C ALA A 89 -9.78 0.51 -20.52
N ASP A 90 -10.06 0.85 -19.26
CA ASP A 90 -9.92 2.22 -18.74
C ASP A 90 -8.46 2.67 -18.74
N VAL A 91 -7.55 1.77 -18.35
CA VAL A 91 -6.11 2.02 -18.38
C VAL A 91 -5.65 2.27 -19.81
N VAL A 92 -6.05 1.43 -20.78
CA VAL A 92 -5.68 1.59 -22.19
C VAL A 92 -6.23 2.90 -22.77
N ALA A 93 -7.46 3.28 -22.40
CA ALA A 93 -8.07 4.53 -22.85
C ALA A 93 -7.34 5.77 -22.33
N ARG A 94 -6.73 5.70 -21.13
CA ARG A 94 -6.09 6.85 -20.47
C ARG A 94 -4.56 6.85 -20.49
N LYS A 95 -3.91 5.80 -20.98
CA LYS A 95 -2.45 5.56 -20.84
C LYS A 95 -1.52 6.70 -21.26
N GLY A 96 -1.94 7.59 -22.16
CA GLY A 96 -1.16 8.75 -22.63
C GLY A 96 -1.71 10.11 -22.18
N ALA A 97 -2.83 10.13 -21.44
CA ALA A 97 -3.42 11.36 -20.92
C ALA A 97 -2.82 11.77 -19.57
N GLU A 98 -2.35 10.78 -18.79
CA GLU A 98 -1.80 10.98 -17.46
C GLU A 98 -0.27 11.19 -17.50
N GLY A 99 0.24 12.11 -16.68
CA GLY A 99 1.68 12.35 -16.55
C GLY A 99 2.31 11.47 -15.47
N HIS A 100 3.42 10.80 -15.78
CA HIS A 100 4.21 10.11 -14.76
C HIS A 100 5.23 11.08 -14.12
N PRO A 101 5.36 11.15 -12.77
CA PRO A 101 6.18 12.14 -12.08
C PRO A 101 7.67 12.20 -12.49
N PHE A 102 8.18 11.08 -13.02
CA PHE A 102 9.57 10.94 -13.45
C PHE A 102 9.70 10.46 -14.91
N ALA A 103 8.65 10.60 -15.74
CA ALA A 103 8.75 10.21 -17.15
C ALA A 103 9.73 11.12 -17.92
N ALA A 104 10.50 10.53 -18.84
CA ALA A 104 11.41 11.29 -19.71
C ALA A 104 10.67 12.00 -20.86
N HIS A 105 9.50 11.50 -21.26
CA HIS A 105 8.63 12.07 -22.28
C HIS A 105 7.16 11.74 -21.98
N LYS A 106 6.23 12.41 -22.65
CA LYS A 106 4.82 12.02 -22.65
C LYS A 106 4.57 10.80 -23.54
#